data_AF-A0A534ZL58-F1
#
_entry.id   AF-A0A534ZL58-F1
#
_cell.length_a   1.000
_cell.length_b   1.000
_cell.length_c   1.000
_cell.angle_alpha   90.00
_cell.angle_beta   90.00
_cell.angle_gamma   90.00
#
_symmetry.space_group_name_H-M   'P 1'
#
loop_
_entity.id
_entity.type
_entity.pdbx_description
1 polymer ?
#
loop_
_entity_poly.entity_id
_entity_poly.type
_entity_poly.pdbx_seq_one_letter_code
_entity_poly.pdbx_strand_id
1 'polypeptide(L)'
;MANRPSGLNWHVLAVAAVGASAAVRGALTPLLGDHFLFVTFYPAVMLAAWYGGFAPGLIATALSTALACVLHPSPLTDVQEVAGLTLFTLVNALIVALLAGLQRARRRAEVAARRSAFLAEAGSVLASSLDFEPTLQTVARLVVPFLADWCSVDVIEEDGSVRRIALVHENPAKADIARPAAVYPPDPEGRHPRTRVLRTGHPVLIEEVTDEGLARVGVDDEHRRTLQALGYRSAMIVALAARGRILGALTLATAESGRRYGQADLEFAEALARPAGLALDNARLYRAAQEANRLKDEFLATVSHELRTPLAAMMAWIAALKRKKLSE
;
A
#
# COMPACT_ATOMS: atom_id res chain seq x y z
N MET A 1 16.16 -5.97 0.57
CA MET A 1 16.95 -4.72 0.56
C MET A 1 18.41 -5.15 0.57
N ALA A 2 19.08 -5.16 -0.58
CA ALA A 2 20.53 -5.23 -0.59
C ALA A 2 21.02 -3.83 -0.21
N ASN A 3 21.77 -3.77 0.90
CA ASN A 3 22.35 -2.58 1.48
C ASN A 3 23.03 -1.75 0.37
N ARG A 4 22.45 -0.60 0.01
CA ARG A 4 23.13 0.35 -0.89
C ARG A 4 24.19 1.03 -0.03
N PRO A 5 25.50 0.86 -0.28
CA PRO A 5 26.51 1.63 0.44
C PRO A 5 26.31 3.11 0.08
N SER A 6 25.67 3.83 0.99
CA SER A 6 25.56 5.28 0.98
C SER A 6 26.96 5.86 1.14
N GLY A 7 27.60 6.21 0.04
CA GLY A 7 28.90 6.88 0.02
C GLY A 7 29.91 6.35 -1.01
N LEU A 8 29.68 5.19 -1.63
CA LEU A 8 30.60 4.73 -2.69
C LEU A 8 30.22 5.41 -4.01
N ASN A 9 30.96 6.46 -4.34
CA ASN A 9 30.85 7.17 -5.62
C ASN A 9 30.93 6.15 -6.75
N TRP A 10 29.79 5.83 -7.36
CA TRP A 10 29.69 4.82 -8.43
C TRP A 10 30.63 5.13 -9.61
N HIS A 11 30.95 6.41 -9.82
CA HIS A 11 31.96 6.87 -10.76
C HIS A 11 33.34 6.31 -10.43
N VAL A 12 33.73 6.33 -9.15
CA VAL A 12 34.99 5.80 -8.65
C VAL A 12 35.03 4.28 -8.83
N LEU A 13 33.91 3.58 -8.60
CA LEU A 13 33.82 2.15 -8.85
C LEU A 13 34.02 1.81 -10.34
N ALA A 14 33.37 2.55 -11.24
CA ALA A 14 33.49 2.34 -12.68
C ALA A 14 34.93 2.59 -13.16
N VAL A 15 35.55 3.70 -12.73
CA VAL A 15 36.94 4.04 -13.08
C VAL A 15 37.92 3.01 -12.50
N ALA A 16 37.74 2.60 -11.24
CA ALA A 16 38.60 1.61 -10.59
C ALA A 16 38.48 0.23 -11.27
N ALA A 17 37.27 -0.19 -11.65
CA ALA A 17 37.06 -1.46 -12.35
C ALA A 17 37.73 -1.47 -13.73
N VAL A 18 37.61 -0.39 -14.48
CA VAL A 18 38.28 -0.25 -15.79
C VAL A 18 39.80 -0.18 -15.63
N GLY A 19 40.30 0.56 -14.63
CA GLY A 19 41.73 0.62 -14.31
C GLY A 19 42.31 -0.74 -13.89
N ALA A 20 41.59 -1.51 -13.08
CA ALA A 20 41.98 -2.87 -12.70
C ALA A 20 42.01 -3.81 -13.91
N SER A 21 41.02 -3.71 -14.80
CA SER A 21 40.98 -4.46 -16.06
C SER A 21 42.17 -4.11 -16.96
N ALA A 22 42.56 -2.84 -17.04
CA ALA A 22 43.75 -2.41 -17.76
C ALA A 22 45.06 -2.97 -17.18
N ALA A 23 45.19 -2.99 -15.85
CA ALA A 23 46.34 -3.58 -15.17
C ALA A 23 46.43 -5.10 -15.43
N VAL A 24 45.30 -5.80 -15.37
CA VAL A 24 45.20 -7.23 -15.70
C VAL A 24 45.57 -7.48 -17.17
N ARG A 25 45.11 -6.62 -18.09
CA ARG A 25 45.51 -6.69 -19.50
C ARG A 25 47.02 -6.52 -19.68
N GLY A 26 47.63 -5.53 -19.04
CA GLY A 26 49.08 -5.33 -19.08
C GLY A 26 49.85 -6.58 -18.63
N ALA A 27 49.43 -7.18 -17.51
CA ALA A 27 50.05 -8.41 -17.00
C ALA A 27 49.86 -9.63 -17.93
N LEU A 28 48.74 -9.73 -18.64
CA LEU A 28 48.41 -10.83 -19.54
C LEU A 28 48.88 -10.63 -20.98
N THR A 29 49.37 -9.44 -21.34
CA THR A 29 49.88 -9.13 -22.69
C THR A 29 50.96 -10.11 -23.19
N PRO A 30 51.98 -10.50 -22.38
CA PRO A 30 52.97 -11.49 -22.84
C PRO A 30 52.42 -12.90 -23.07
N LEU A 31 51.23 -13.23 -22.54
CA LEU A 31 50.60 -14.54 -22.64
C LEU A 31 49.52 -14.62 -23.74
N LEU A 32 48.72 -13.56 -23.88
CA LEU A 32 47.54 -13.54 -24.78
C LEU A 32 47.79 -12.82 -26.11
N GLY A 33 48.93 -12.13 -26.27
CA GLY A 33 49.19 -11.26 -27.41
C GLY A 33 48.15 -10.14 -27.55
N ASP A 34 47.98 -9.61 -28.76
CA ASP A 34 47.07 -8.48 -29.03
C ASP A 34 45.67 -8.87 -29.53
N HIS A 35 45.47 -10.14 -29.85
CA HIS A 35 44.22 -10.66 -30.43
C HIS A 35 43.00 -10.58 -29.50
N PHE A 36 43.19 -10.47 -28.18
CA PHE A 36 42.11 -10.51 -27.18
C PHE A 36 41.96 -9.22 -26.35
N LEU A 37 42.47 -8.09 -26.84
CA LEU A 37 42.50 -6.82 -26.12
C LEU A 37 41.12 -6.44 -25.52
N PHE A 38 40.04 -6.63 -26.27
CA PHE A 38 38.67 -6.30 -25.86
C PHE A 38 38.09 -7.21 -24.77
N VAL A 39 38.50 -8.48 -24.70
CA VAL A 39 37.89 -9.48 -23.80
C VAL A 39 38.11 -9.12 -22.33
N THR A 40 39.27 -8.54 -22.03
CA THR A 40 39.67 -8.18 -20.66
C THR A 40 38.81 -7.08 -20.03
N PHE A 41 38.12 -6.28 -20.85
CA PHE A 41 37.31 -5.13 -20.40
C PHE A 41 35.85 -5.47 -20.11
N TYR A 42 35.31 -6.59 -20.62
CA TYR A 42 33.92 -6.99 -20.34
C TYR A 42 33.59 -7.13 -18.85
N PRO A 43 34.42 -7.78 -18.01
CA PRO A 43 34.13 -7.89 -16.57
C PRO A 43 34.01 -6.53 -15.87
N ALA A 44 34.79 -5.53 -16.28
CA ALA A 44 34.74 -4.19 -15.72
C ALA A 44 33.40 -3.50 -16.02
N VAL A 45 32.95 -3.56 -17.28
CA VAL A 45 31.64 -3.02 -17.70
C VAL A 45 30.49 -3.75 -16.99
N MET A 46 30.56 -5.08 -16.91
CA MET A 46 29.56 -5.89 -16.20
C MET A 46 29.46 -5.51 -14.72
N LEU A 47 30.58 -5.39 -14.01
CA LEU A 47 30.59 -5.03 -12.59
C LEU A 47 30.07 -3.60 -12.36
N ALA A 48 30.48 -2.64 -13.20
CA ALA A 48 29.99 -1.27 -13.14
C ALA A 48 28.48 -1.20 -13.38
N ALA A 49 27.98 -1.93 -14.38
CA ALA A 49 26.55 -2.01 -14.69
C ALA A 49 25.75 -2.72 -13.58
N TRP A 50 26.31 -3.77 -12.98
CA TRP A 50 25.65 -4.57 -11.95
C TRP A 50 25.44 -3.78 -10.66
N TYR A 51 26.49 -3.12 -10.16
CA TYR A 51 26.44 -2.39 -8.89
C TYR A 51 25.95 -0.95 -9.04
N GLY A 52 26.27 -0.32 -10.16
CA GLY A 52 25.96 1.08 -10.43
C GLY A 52 24.69 1.30 -11.27
N GLY A 53 24.22 0.29 -11.99
CA GLY A 53 23.09 0.41 -12.91
C GLY A 53 23.50 0.99 -14.27
N PHE A 54 22.58 1.69 -14.91
CA PHE A 54 22.72 2.10 -16.32
C PHE A 54 23.83 3.13 -16.56
N ALA A 55 23.82 4.25 -15.82
CA ALA A 55 24.79 5.33 -16.03
C ALA A 55 26.25 4.91 -15.77
N PRO A 56 26.57 4.16 -14.70
CA PRO A 56 27.95 3.71 -14.45
C PRO A 56 28.41 2.65 -15.46
N GLY A 57 27.48 1.79 -15.92
CA GLY A 57 27.75 0.85 -17.00
C GLY A 57 28.11 1.56 -18.31
N LEU A 58 27.38 2.61 -18.70
CA LEU A 58 27.72 3.41 -19.88
C LEU A 58 29.08 4.11 -19.77
N ILE A 59 29.39 4.68 -18.60
CA ILE A 59 30.70 5.31 -18.37
C ILE A 59 31.82 4.28 -18.46
N ALA A 60 31.65 3.10 -17.86
CA ALA A 60 32.63 2.02 -17.97
C ALA A 60 32.82 1.56 -19.42
N THR A 61 31.74 1.45 -20.22
CA THR A 61 31.83 1.17 -21.66
C THR A 61 32.64 2.22 -22.39
N ALA A 62 32.31 3.51 -22.20
CA ALA A 62 33.02 4.61 -22.86
C ALA A 62 34.52 4.65 -22.48
N LEU A 63 34.85 4.47 -21.21
CA LEU A 63 36.24 4.41 -20.73
C LEU A 63 36.98 3.20 -21.28
N SER A 64 36.32 2.05 -21.36
CA SER A 64 36.92 0.82 -21.90
C SER A 64 37.17 0.93 -23.39
N THR A 65 36.23 1.50 -24.16
CA THR A 65 36.40 1.78 -25.59
C THR A 65 37.53 2.78 -25.83
N ALA A 66 37.61 3.86 -25.05
CA ALA A 66 38.68 4.84 -25.17
C ALA A 66 40.05 4.23 -24.83
N LEU A 67 40.14 3.45 -23.74
CA LEU A 67 41.38 2.82 -23.33
C LEU A 67 41.81 1.72 -24.31
N ALA A 68 40.84 1.00 -24.89
CA ALA A 68 41.12 0.03 -25.93
C ALA A 68 41.72 0.69 -27.19
N CYS A 69 41.29 1.90 -27.55
CA CYS A 69 41.90 2.66 -28.65
C CYS A 69 43.33 3.11 -28.33
N VAL A 70 43.59 3.51 -27.08
CA VAL A 70 44.92 4.02 -26.65
C VAL A 70 45.95 2.90 -26.49
N LEU A 71 45.53 1.72 -26.02
CA LEU A 71 46.42 0.58 -25.80
C LEU A 71 46.66 -0.25 -27.07
N HIS A 72 45.99 0.08 -28.18
CA HIS A 72 46.18 -0.64 -29.45
C HIS A 72 47.52 -0.24 -30.08
N PRO A 73 48.38 -1.21 -30.48
CA PRO A 73 49.75 -0.94 -30.92
C PRO A 73 49.89 -0.16 -32.23
N SER A 74 48.82 -0.06 -33.04
CA SER A 74 48.78 0.69 -34.30
C SER A 74 47.52 1.55 -34.41
N PRO A 75 47.53 2.65 -35.19
CA PRO A 75 46.29 3.38 -35.48
C PRO A 75 45.27 2.46 -36.19
N LEU A 76 44.01 2.52 -35.74
CA LEU A 76 42.88 1.73 -36.23
C LEU A 76 42.55 2.06 -37.70
N THR A 77 43.34 1.52 -38.63
CA THR A 77 43.14 1.70 -40.08
C THR A 77 42.63 0.45 -40.76
N ASP A 78 42.78 -0.72 -40.11
CA ASP A 78 42.28 -1.99 -40.64
C ASP A 78 40.78 -2.17 -40.31
N VAL A 79 40.04 -2.66 -41.30
CA VAL A 79 38.59 -2.93 -41.20
C VAL A 79 38.31 -3.96 -40.11
N GLN A 80 39.20 -4.94 -39.90
CA GLN A 80 39.03 -5.97 -38.87
C GLN A 80 39.10 -5.38 -37.45
N GLU A 81 39.96 -4.40 -37.22
CA GLU A 81 40.13 -3.76 -35.91
C GLU A 81 38.95 -2.83 -35.58
N VAL A 82 38.50 -2.05 -36.57
CA VAL A 82 37.30 -1.21 -36.46
C VAL A 82 36.06 -2.07 -36.22
N ALA A 83 35.94 -3.21 -36.91
CA ALA A 83 34.88 -4.19 -36.68
C ALA A 83 34.92 -4.77 -35.24
N GLY A 84 36.11 -5.06 -34.72
CA GLY A 84 36.28 -5.53 -33.34
C GLY A 84 35.86 -4.51 -32.28
N LEU A 85 36.28 -3.26 -32.42
CA LEU A 85 35.93 -2.17 -31.50
C LEU A 85 34.43 -1.82 -31.55
N THR A 86 33.84 -1.80 -32.73
CA THR A 86 32.40 -1.56 -32.91
C THR A 86 31.60 -2.70 -32.31
N LEU A 87 31.96 -3.96 -32.56
CA LEU A 87 31.35 -5.12 -31.94
C LEU A 87 31.46 -5.07 -30.41
N PHE A 88 32.65 -4.78 -29.86
CA PHE A 88 32.85 -4.62 -28.42
C PHE A 88 31.93 -3.57 -27.80
N THR A 89 31.84 -2.40 -28.43
CA THR A 89 31.02 -1.29 -27.93
C THR A 89 29.53 -1.64 -27.99
N LEU A 90 29.07 -2.27 -29.07
CA LEU A 90 27.69 -2.72 -29.22
C LEU A 90 27.32 -3.80 -28.21
N VAL A 91 28.18 -4.81 -28.01
CA VAL A 91 27.94 -5.88 -27.04
C VAL A 91 27.88 -5.31 -25.62
N ASN A 92 28.78 -4.39 -25.26
CA ASN A 92 28.73 -3.73 -23.95
C ASN A 92 27.50 -2.86 -23.77
N ALA A 93 27.10 -2.08 -24.78
CA ALA A 93 25.87 -1.31 -24.75
C ALA A 93 24.64 -2.22 -24.56
N LEU A 94 24.61 -3.37 -25.25
CA LEU A 94 23.58 -4.39 -25.11
C LEU A 94 23.57 -4.99 -23.70
N ILE A 95 24.73 -5.36 -23.15
CA ILE A 95 24.87 -5.89 -21.78
C ILE A 95 24.31 -4.89 -20.76
N VAL A 96 24.71 -3.61 -20.86
CA VAL A 96 24.24 -2.55 -19.95
C VAL A 96 22.73 -2.36 -20.06
N ALA A 97 22.18 -2.35 -21.28
CA ALA A 97 20.74 -2.22 -21.52
C ALA A 97 19.95 -3.42 -20.96
N LEU A 98 20.42 -4.65 -21.21
CA LEU A 98 19.79 -5.88 -20.72
C LEU A 98 19.82 -5.97 -19.19
N LEU A 99 20.97 -5.71 -18.56
CA LEU A 99 21.09 -5.71 -17.10
C LEU A 99 20.17 -4.65 -16.46
N ALA A 100 20.14 -3.44 -17.00
CA ALA A 100 19.24 -2.40 -16.52
C ALA A 100 17.76 -2.77 -16.71
N GLY A 101 17.41 -3.37 -17.85
CA GLY A 101 16.07 -3.87 -18.14
C GLY A 101 15.63 -4.96 -17.14
N LEU A 102 16.47 -5.98 -16.94
CA LEU A 102 16.23 -7.07 -16.00
C LEU A 102 16.09 -6.57 -14.56
N GLN A 103 16.97 -5.67 -14.11
CA GLN A 103 16.87 -5.09 -12.77
C GLN A 103 15.58 -4.28 -12.58
N ARG A 104 15.17 -3.48 -13.58
CA ARG A 104 13.90 -2.73 -13.53
C ARG A 104 12.70 -3.67 -13.51
N ALA A 105 12.69 -4.69 -14.36
CA ALA A 105 11.63 -5.70 -14.41
C ALA A 105 11.53 -6.44 -13.08
N ARG A 106 12.66 -6.90 -12.52
CA ARG A 106 12.71 -7.55 -11.21
C ARG A 106 12.20 -6.66 -10.10
N ARG A 107 12.63 -5.39 -10.03
CA ARG A 107 12.13 -4.45 -9.02
C ARG A 107 10.62 -4.22 -9.12
N ARG A 108 10.09 -4.08 -10.33
CA ARG A 108 8.63 -3.96 -10.55
C ARG A 108 7.89 -5.22 -10.10
N ALA A 109 8.42 -6.40 -10.45
CA ALA A 109 7.87 -7.67 -10.03
C ALA A 109 7.90 -7.85 -8.50
N GLU A 110 9.00 -7.46 -7.84
CA GLU A 110 9.12 -7.51 -6.37
C GLU A 110 8.13 -6.56 -5.68
N VAL A 111 7.95 -5.34 -6.18
CA VAL A 111 6.96 -4.39 -5.63
C VAL A 111 5.54 -4.90 -5.83
N ALA A 112 5.21 -5.39 -7.03
CA ALA A 112 3.91 -6.00 -7.31
C ALA A 112 3.64 -7.24 -6.44
N ALA A 113 4.63 -8.12 -6.27
CA ALA A 113 4.50 -9.30 -5.42
C ALA A 113 4.25 -8.93 -3.95
N ARG A 114 4.98 -7.93 -3.42
CA ARG A 114 4.76 -7.43 -2.05
C ARG A 114 3.35 -6.86 -1.86
N ARG A 115 2.89 -6.04 -2.82
CA ARG A 115 1.53 -5.49 -2.80
C ARG A 115 0.48 -6.60 -2.86
N SER A 116 0.65 -7.58 -3.76
CA SER A 116 -0.27 -8.71 -3.87
C SER A 116 -0.30 -9.56 -2.59
N ALA A 117 0.85 -9.83 -1.99
CA ALA A 117 0.94 -10.57 -0.74
C ALA A 117 0.23 -9.83 0.40
N PHE A 118 0.45 -8.52 0.53
CA PHE A 118 -0.24 -7.69 1.51
C PHE A 118 -1.76 -7.70 1.31
N LEU A 119 -2.24 -7.55 0.06
CA LEU A 119 -3.68 -7.58 -0.22
C LEU A 119 -4.31 -8.94 0.13
N ALA A 120 -3.60 -10.04 -0.13
CA ALA A 120 -4.04 -11.38 0.24
C ALA A 120 -4.12 -11.57 1.76
N GLU A 121 -3.10 -11.11 2.49
CA GLU A 121 -3.04 -11.15 3.96
C GLU A 121 -4.16 -10.29 4.59
N ALA A 122 -4.26 -9.02 4.19
CA ALA A 122 -5.31 -8.12 4.67
C ALA A 122 -6.71 -8.65 4.33
N GLY A 123 -6.90 -9.20 3.13
CA GLY A 123 -8.15 -9.85 2.72
C GLY A 123 -8.50 -11.06 3.60
N SER A 124 -7.52 -11.88 3.98
CA SER A 124 -7.72 -13.02 4.89
C SER A 124 -8.12 -12.57 6.29
N VAL A 125 -7.49 -11.51 6.82
CA VAL A 125 -7.87 -10.89 8.11
C VAL A 125 -9.30 -10.34 8.05
N LEU A 126 -9.67 -9.68 6.95
CA LEU A 126 -11.02 -9.15 6.75
C LEU A 126 -12.10 -10.23 6.64
N ALA A 127 -11.75 -11.40 6.12
CA ALA A 127 -12.68 -12.51 5.95
C ALA A 127 -12.82 -13.40 7.19
N SER A 128 -11.88 -13.35 8.15
CA SER A 128 -11.82 -14.29 9.27
C SER A 128 -12.66 -13.89 10.49
N SER A 129 -13.16 -12.64 10.53
CA SER A 129 -13.91 -12.10 11.66
C SER A 129 -15.19 -11.41 11.20
N LEU A 130 -16.28 -11.67 11.93
CA LEU A 130 -17.56 -10.98 11.76
C LEU A 130 -17.63 -9.68 12.58
N ASP A 131 -16.64 -9.42 13.43
CA ASP A 131 -16.53 -8.16 14.14
C ASP A 131 -15.68 -7.18 13.33
N PHE A 132 -16.34 -6.29 12.58
CA PHE A 132 -15.67 -5.41 11.62
C PHE A 132 -14.77 -4.38 12.29
N GLU A 133 -15.09 -3.95 13.51
CA GLU A 133 -14.40 -2.85 14.18
C GLU A 133 -12.95 -3.22 14.56
N PRO A 134 -12.69 -4.28 15.36
CA PRO A 134 -11.32 -4.72 15.65
C PRO A 134 -10.58 -5.20 14.39
N THR A 135 -11.32 -5.72 13.40
CA THR A 135 -10.75 -6.18 12.14
C THR A 135 -10.23 -5.02 11.30
N LEU A 136 -11.01 -3.97 11.10
CA LEU A 136 -10.60 -2.78 10.35
C LEU A 136 -9.51 -1.99 11.08
N GLN A 137 -9.53 -1.96 12.42
CA GLN A 137 -8.41 -1.43 13.20
C GLN A 137 -7.12 -2.23 12.97
N THR A 138 -7.21 -3.55 12.84
CA THR A 138 -6.05 -4.41 12.56
C THR A 138 -5.50 -4.13 11.16
N VAL A 139 -6.36 -4.05 10.14
CA VAL A 139 -5.94 -3.68 8.78
C VAL A 139 -5.33 -2.28 8.75
N ALA A 140 -5.90 -1.31 9.48
CA ALA A 140 -5.34 0.02 9.60
C ALA A 140 -3.93 0.01 10.22
N ARG A 141 -3.67 -0.85 11.22
CA ARG A 141 -2.33 -1.05 11.80
C ARG A 141 -1.35 -1.70 10.82
N LEU A 142 -1.82 -2.59 9.96
CA LEU A 142 -0.98 -3.25 8.95
C LEU A 142 -0.60 -2.30 7.80
N VAL A 143 -1.53 -1.46 7.35
CA VAL A 143 -1.31 -0.60 6.16
C VAL A 143 -0.36 0.57 6.43
N VAL A 144 -0.30 1.07 7.67
CA VAL A 144 0.57 2.19 8.06
C VAL A 144 2.04 1.89 7.72
N PRO A 145 2.72 0.91 8.35
CA PRO A 145 4.13 0.64 8.03
C PRO A 145 4.37 0.24 6.56
N PHE A 146 3.33 -0.20 5.84
CA PHE A 146 3.42 -0.55 4.43
C PHE A 146 3.33 0.65 3.49
N LEU A 147 2.42 1.60 3.73
CA LEU A 147 2.02 2.63 2.76
C LEU A 147 1.73 4.01 3.34
N ALA A 148 1.56 4.18 4.65
CA ALA A 148 1.10 5.46 5.20
C ALA A 148 1.72 5.79 6.56
N ASP A 149 1.89 7.08 6.85
CA ASP A 149 2.36 7.49 8.18
C ASP A 149 1.15 7.61 9.12
N TRP A 150 -0.04 7.79 8.53
CA TRP A 150 -1.32 7.94 9.19
C TRP A 150 -2.46 7.24 8.42
N CYS A 151 -3.37 6.62 9.15
CA CYS A 151 -4.53 5.92 8.61
C CYS A 151 -5.77 6.17 9.47
N SER A 152 -6.90 6.52 8.84
CA SER A 152 -8.20 6.54 9.51
C SER A 152 -9.27 5.80 8.73
N VAL A 153 -10.17 5.16 9.47
CA VAL A 153 -11.35 4.49 8.92
C VAL A 153 -12.60 5.14 9.49
N ASP A 154 -13.41 5.73 8.61
CA ASP A 154 -14.67 6.38 8.93
C ASP A 154 -15.82 5.52 8.36
N VAL A 155 -16.91 5.34 9.12
CA VAL A 155 -18.04 4.45 8.79
C VAL A 155 -19.35 5.23 8.90
N ILE A 156 -20.26 5.04 7.94
CA ILE A 156 -21.57 5.70 7.89
C ILE A 156 -22.59 4.88 8.68
N GLU A 157 -23.07 5.35 9.82
CA GLU A 157 -24.07 4.66 10.64
C GLU A 157 -25.47 4.70 10.00
N GLU A 158 -26.42 3.95 10.56
CA GLU A 158 -27.79 3.85 10.03
C GLU A 158 -28.56 5.18 10.06
N ASP A 159 -28.22 6.07 10.99
CA ASP A 159 -28.78 7.43 11.09
C ASP A 159 -28.15 8.42 10.10
N GLY A 160 -27.19 7.97 9.27
CA GLY A 160 -26.44 8.79 8.33
C GLY A 160 -25.29 9.57 8.97
N SER A 161 -25.11 9.48 10.29
CA SER A 161 -23.92 10.04 10.95
C SER A 161 -22.68 9.25 10.56
N VAL A 162 -21.51 9.87 10.68
CA VAL A 162 -20.25 9.22 10.37
C VAL A 162 -19.46 9.05 11.65
N ARG A 163 -19.02 7.83 11.91
CA ARG A 163 -18.22 7.47 13.09
C ARG A 163 -16.83 7.01 12.67
N ARG A 164 -15.80 7.55 13.32
CA ARG A 164 -14.42 7.07 13.15
C ARG A 164 -14.19 5.84 14.02
N ILE A 165 -13.88 4.71 13.40
CA ILE A 165 -13.69 3.43 14.08
C ILE A 165 -12.22 3.06 14.25
N ALA A 166 -11.34 3.65 13.44
CA ALA A 166 -9.90 3.46 13.51
C ALA A 166 -9.16 4.77 13.23
N LEU A 167 -8.11 4.99 14.01
CA LEU A 167 -7.16 6.08 13.84
C LEU A 167 -5.79 5.56 14.26
N VAL A 168 -4.88 5.42 13.30
CA VAL A 168 -3.56 4.81 13.51
C VAL A 168 -2.48 5.71 12.95
N HIS A 169 -1.39 5.86 13.70
CA HIS A 169 -0.18 6.56 13.28
C HIS A 169 1.02 5.62 13.41
N GLU A 170 2.00 5.74 12.50
CA GLU A 170 3.27 5.02 12.58
C GLU A 170 4.04 5.31 13.89
N ASN A 171 3.95 6.54 14.41
CA ASN A 171 4.61 6.94 15.65
C ASN A 171 3.62 6.96 16.83
N PRO A 172 3.75 6.05 17.81
CA PRO A 172 2.86 5.99 18.98
C PRO A 172 2.86 7.29 19.79
N ALA A 173 3.99 8.01 19.87
CA ALA A 173 4.08 9.26 20.62
C ALA A 173 3.29 10.41 19.97
N LYS A 174 3.02 10.32 18.65
CA LYS A 174 2.14 11.25 17.94
C LYS A 174 0.69 10.79 17.86
N ALA A 175 0.40 9.54 18.23
CA ALA A 175 -0.99 9.07 18.35
C ALA A 175 -1.77 9.92 19.37
N ASP A 176 -1.10 10.42 20.43
CA ASP A 176 -1.70 11.34 21.40
C ASP A 176 -1.98 12.74 20.81
N ILE A 177 -1.16 13.22 19.87
CA ILE A 177 -1.39 14.48 19.12
C ILE A 177 -2.56 14.31 18.12
N ALA A 178 -2.78 13.08 17.64
CA ALA A 178 -3.91 12.75 16.78
C ALA A 178 -5.21 12.48 17.57
N ARG A 179 -5.14 12.31 18.89
CA ARG A 179 -6.30 12.04 19.75
C ARG A 179 -7.38 13.14 19.66
N PRO A 180 -7.04 14.44 19.67
CA PRO A 180 -7.99 15.52 19.35
C PRO A 180 -8.56 15.40 17.94
N ALA A 181 -7.78 14.94 16.95
CA ALA A 181 -8.31 14.70 15.59
C ALA A 181 -9.36 13.57 15.54
N ALA A 182 -9.37 12.65 16.53
CA ALA A 182 -10.45 11.68 16.72
C ALA A 182 -11.73 12.28 17.31
N VAL A 183 -11.61 13.41 18.02
CA VAL A 183 -12.73 14.14 18.66
C VAL A 183 -13.53 14.93 17.64
N TYR A 184 -12.94 15.34 16.50
CA TYR A 184 -13.67 16.00 15.43
C TYR A 184 -14.45 14.97 14.60
N PRO A 185 -15.78 14.84 14.78
CA PRO A 185 -16.56 13.90 14.02
C PRO A 185 -16.49 14.26 12.54
N PRO A 186 -16.44 13.27 11.64
CA PRO A 186 -16.52 13.53 10.21
C PRO A 186 -17.86 14.22 9.90
N ASP A 187 -17.80 15.46 9.42
CA ASP A 187 -18.99 16.21 9.00
C ASP A 187 -19.52 15.64 7.66
N PRO A 188 -20.71 15.02 7.62
CA PRO A 188 -21.29 14.44 6.42
C PRO A 188 -21.64 15.48 5.34
N GLU A 189 -21.79 16.75 5.73
CA GLU A 189 -22.10 17.87 4.82
C GLU A 189 -20.91 18.85 4.68
N GLY A 190 -19.78 18.51 5.30
CA GLY A 190 -18.59 19.34 5.36
C GLY A 190 -17.83 19.46 4.03
N ARG A 191 -16.89 20.40 4.00
CA ARG A 191 -15.99 20.64 2.84
C ARG A 191 -14.79 19.69 2.78
N HIS A 192 -14.69 18.76 3.72
CA HIS A 192 -13.55 17.85 3.82
C HIS A 192 -13.51 16.91 2.59
N PRO A 193 -12.34 16.66 1.96
CA PRO A 193 -12.25 15.76 0.81
C PRO A 193 -12.85 14.36 1.04
N ARG A 194 -12.72 13.84 2.27
CA ARG A 194 -13.40 12.61 2.72
C ARG A 194 -14.92 12.64 2.54
N THR A 195 -15.56 13.77 2.81
CA THR A 195 -17.02 13.93 2.69
C THR A 195 -17.47 13.76 1.25
N ARG A 196 -16.66 14.27 0.30
CA ARG A 196 -16.89 14.02 -1.13
C ARG A 196 -16.84 12.53 -1.45
N VAL A 197 -15.86 11.79 -0.93
CA VAL A 197 -15.75 10.33 -1.12
C VAL A 197 -16.95 9.59 -0.53
N LEU A 198 -17.37 9.95 0.69
CA LEU A 198 -18.53 9.35 1.35
C LEU A 198 -19.83 9.57 0.56
N ARG A 199 -19.95 10.71 -0.13
CA ARG A 199 -21.13 11.05 -0.93
C ARG A 199 -21.12 10.47 -2.35
N THR A 200 -19.97 10.51 -3.04
CA THR A 200 -19.89 10.16 -4.46
C THR A 200 -19.29 8.78 -4.71
N GLY A 201 -18.54 8.24 -3.76
CA GLY A 201 -17.78 7.00 -3.91
C GLY A 201 -16.51 7.16 -4.75
N HIS A 202 -16.29 8.33 -5.37
CA HIS A 202 -15.11 8.58 -6.18
C HIS A 202 -13.89 8.83 -5.30
N PRO A 203 -12.78 8.12 -5.53
CA PRO A 203 -11.58 8.28 -4.74
C PRO A 203 -10.96 9.68 -4.95
N VAL A 204 -10.17 10.12 -3.98
CA VAL A 204 -9.47 11.40 -4.03
C VAL A 204 -8.00 11.18 -3.74
N LEU A 205 -7.14 11.68 -4.65
CA LEU A 205 -5.70 11.76 -4.46
C LEU A 205 -5.30 13.23 -4.31
N ILE A 206 -4.52 13.51 -3.27
CA ILE A 206 -3.92 14.82 -2.98
C ILE A 206 -2.41 14.61 -2.99
N GLU A 207 -1.78 14.88 -4.14
CA GLU A 207 -0.33 14.70 -4.33
C GLU A 207 0.48 15.61 -3.40
N GLU A 208 -0.06 16.79 -3.08
CA GLU A 208 0.54 17.77 -2.19
C GLU A 208 -0.52 18.42 -1.30
N VAL A 209 -0.35 18.26 0.01
CA VAL A 209 -1.16 18.94 1.02
C VAL A 209 -0.53 20.30 1.32
N THR A 210 -1.28 21.36 1.06
CA THR A 210 -0.84 22.75 1.32
C THR A 210 -1.48 23.29 2.60
N ASP A 211 -0.83 24.27 3.24
CA ASP A 211 -1.37 24.95 4.42
C ASP A 211 -2.73 25.61 4.12
N GLU A 212 -2.90 26.17 2.92
CA GLU A 212 -4.17 26.70 2.46
C GLU A 212 -5.26 25.61 2.35
N GLY A 213 -4.88 24.44 1.83
CA GLY A 213 -5.77 23.28 1.77
C GLY A 213 -6.21 22.82 3.16
N LEU A 214 -5.29 22.78 4.12
CA LEU A 214 -5.60 22.48 5.52
C LEU A 214 -6.49 23.55 6.16
N ALA A 215 -6.23 24.83 5.89
CA ALA A 215 -7.02 25.94 6.40
C ALA A 215 -8.47 25.91 5.92
N ARG A 216 -8.73 25.49 4.67
CA ARG A 216 -10.08 25.35 4.10
C ARG A 216 -10.89 24.20 4.70
N VAL A 217 -10.22 23.23 5.30
CA VAL A 217 -10.83 21.98 5.80
C VAL A 217 -10.96 21.97 7.32
N GLY A 218 -10.10 22.69 8.04
CA GLY A 218 -10.17 22.75 9.49
C GLY A 218 -11.45 23.44 9.99
N VAL A 219 -12.13 22.77 10.91
CA VAL A 219 -13.45 23.17 11.46
C VAL A 219 -13.33 24.42 12.33
N ASP A 220 -12.32 24.46 13.21
CA ASP A 220 -12.01 25.58 14.09
C ASP A 220 -10.48 25.83 14.15
N ASP A 221 -10.05 26.81 14.96
CA ASP A 221 -8.64 27.14 15.11
C ASP A 221 -7.82 26.01 15.75
N GLU A 222 -8.42 25.24 16.66
CA GLU A 222 -7.75 24.13 17.35
C GLU A 222 -7.52 22.96 16.39
N HIS A 223 -8.54 22.59 15.62
CA HIS A 223 -8.46 21.58 14.57
C HIS A 223 -7.42 21.97 13.51
N ARG A 224 -7.38 23.24 13.09
CA ARG A 224 -6.37 23.74 12.14
C ARG A 224 -4.96 23.56 12.69
N ARG A 225 -4.73 23.91 13.97
CA ARG A 225 -3.42 23.71 14.62
C ARG A 225 -3.06 22.23 14.71
N THR A 226 -4.01 21.34 15.02
CA THR A 226 -3.77 19.89 15.04
C THR A 226 -3.38 19.38 13.65
N LEU A 227 -4.12 19.75 12.60
CA LEU A 227 -3.83 19.34 11.22
C LEU A 227 -2.44 19.83 10.76
N GLN A 228 -2.06 21.05 11.12
CA GLN A 228 -0.73 21.60 10.85
C GLN A 228 0.37 20.86 11.64
N ALA A 229 0.15 20.57 12.92
CA ALA A 229 1.10 19.86 13.77
C ALA A 229 1.34 18.41 13.30
N LEU A 230 0.34 17.79 12.66
CA LEU A 230 0.47 16.47 12.05
C LEU A 230 1.34 16.48 10.78
N GLY A 231 1.52 17.64 10.13
CA GLY A 231 2.52 17.81 9.08
C GLY A 231 2.27 17.01 7.81
N TYR A 232 1.00 16.80 7.43
CA TYR A 232 0.63 16.04 6.24
C TYR A 232 1.32 16.57 4.98
N ARG A 233 1.81 15.65 4.14
CA ARG A 233 2.49 15.95 2.87
C ARG A 233 1.69 15.52 1.66
N SER A 234 1.08 14.34 1.71
CA SER A 234 0.20 13.81 0.67
C SER A 234 -0.88 12.98 1.33
N ALA A 235 -2.06 12.88 0.70
CA ALA A 235 -3.16 12.09 1.21
C ALA A 235 -3.94 11.43 0.08
N MET A 236 -4.52 10.27 0.36
CA MET A 236 -5.50 9.64 -0.49
C MET A 236 -6.67 9.11 0.32
N ILE A 237 -7.85 9.14 -0.30
CA ILE A 237 -9.10 8.74 0.33
C ILE A 237 -9.87 7.85 -0.64
N VAL A 238 -10.25 6.68 -0.18
CA VAL A 238 -10.97 5.67 -0.98
C VAL A 238 -12.24 5.23 -0.27
N ALA A 239 -13.29 4.95 -1.04
CA ALA A 239 -14.58 4.54 -0.49
C ALA A 239 -14.56 3.07 -0.05
N LEU A 240 -15.11 2.79 1.13
CA LEU A 240 -15.46 1.46 1.56
C LEU A 240 -16.86 1.16 1.04
N ALA A 241 -16.93 0.60 -0.17
CA ALA A 241 -18.20 0.33 -0.84
C ALA A 241 -18.46 -1.17 -1.01
N ALA A 242 -19.72 -1.56 -0.89
CA ALA A 242 -20.19 -2.92 -1.12
C ALA A 242 -21.60 -2.90 -1.72
N ARG A 243 -21.84 -3.78 -2.70
CA ARG A 243 -23.16 -3.95 -3.34
C ARG A 243 -23.80 -2.63 -3.80
N GLY A 244 -22.97 -1.73 -4.35
CA GLY A 244 -23.42 -0.42 -4.85
C GLY A 244 -23.67 0.64 -3.77
N ARG A 245 -23.40 0.37 -2.50
CA ARG A 245 -23.54 1.32 -1.38
C ARG A 245 -22.19 1.71 -0.81
N ILE A 246 -22.04 2.99 -0.48
CA ILE A 246 -20.89 3.50 0.26
C ILE A 246 -21.19 3.31 1.74
N LEU A 247 -20.31 2.61 2.44
CA LEU A 247 -20.48 2.28 3.86
C LEU A 247 -19.48 3.04 4.74
N GLY A 248 -18.46 3.64 4.14
CA GLY A 248 -17.41 4.36 4.85
C GLY A 248 -16.32 4.86 3.91
N ALA A 249 -15.23 5.34 4.49
CA ALA A 249 -14.03 5.79 3.79
C ALA A 249 -12.77 5.37 4.55
N LEU A 250 -11.73 5.02 3.79
CA LEU A 250 -10.37 4.81 4.26
C LEU A 250 -9.53 6.01 3.83
N THR A 251 -8.95 6.72 4.79
CA THR A 251 -8.02 7.83 4.53
C THR A 251 -6.61 7.40 4.90
N LEU A 252 -5.66 7.62 3.99
CA LEU A 252 -4.24 7.39 4.18
C LEU A 252 -3.49 8.69 3.94
N ALA A 253 -2.56 9.03 4.82
CA ALA A 253 -1.74 10.23 4.68
C ALA A 253 -0.27 9.95 4.98
N THR A 254 0.60 10.67 4.28
CA THR A 254 2.03 10.76 4.58
C THR A 254 2.32 12.05 5.32
N ALA A 255 3.33 12.04 6.17
CA ALA A 255 3.82 13.19 6.90
C ALA A 255 5.35 13.12 6.96
N GLU A 256 5.93 12.47 7.98
CA GLU A 256 7.37 12.44 8.24
C GLU A 256 8.17 11.73 7.16
N SER A 257 7.58 10.74 6.49
CA SER A 257 8.30 9.98 5.47
C SER A 257 8.65 10.82 4.23
N GLY A 258 8.03 12.00 4.07
CA GLY A 258 8.18 12.85 2.88
C GLY A 258 7.70 12.21 1.58
N ARG A 259 6.96 11.09 1.67
CA ARG A 259 6.45 10.36 0.51
C ARG A 259 5.31 11.15 -0.12
N ARG A 260 5.20 11.13 -1.45
CA ARG A 260 4.03 11.61 -2.18
C ARG A 260 3.35 10.43 -2.84
N TYR A 261 2.03 10.37 -2.73
CA TYR A 261 1.25 9.33 -3.39
C TYR A 261 1.09 9.62 -4.88
N GLY A 262 1.12 8.56 -5.68
CA GLY A 262 0.75 8.60 -7.08
C GLY A 262 -0.43 7.69 -7.40
N GLN A 263 -0.80 7.63 -8.68
CA GLN A 263 -1.94 6.83 -9.13
C GLN A 263 -1.83 5.34 -8.77
N ALA A 264 -0.63 4.76 -8.87
CA ALA A 264 -0.42 3.36 -8.50
C ALA A 264 -0.65 3.09 -6.99
N ASP A 265 -0.49 4.09 -6.12
CA ASP A 265 -0.79 3.96 -4.70
C ASP A 265 -2.30 4.02 -4.45
N LEU A 266 -3.00 4.90 -5.18
CA LEU A 266 -4.45 5.00 -5.14
C LEU A 266 -5.12 3.70 -5.58
N GLU A 267 -4.69 3.12 -6.70
CA GLU A 267 -5.21 1.83 -7.20
C GLU A 267 -5.02 0.70 -6.18
N PHE A 268 -3.89 0.70 -5.46
CA PHE A 268 -3.64 -0.25 -4.39
C PHE A 268 -4.57 -0.02 -3.18
N ALA A 269 -4.78 1.24 -2.79
CA ALA A 269 -5.70 1.58 -1.71
C ALA A 269 -7.15 1.19 -2.05
N GLU A 270 -7.58 1.39 -3.30
CA GLU A 270 -8.89 0.92 -3.78
C GLU A 270 -9.00 -0.61 -3.75
N ALA A 271 -7.94 -1.33 -4.13
CA ALA A 271 -7.88 -2.78 -4.06
C ALA A 271 -7.99 -3.30 -2.62
N LEU A 272 -7.46 -2.57 -1.63
CA LEU A 272 -7.62 -2.86 -0.20
C LEU A 272 -9.01 -2.47 0.33
N ALA A 273 -9.58 -1.37 -0.17
CA ALA A 273 -10.88 -0.86 0.26
C ALA A 273 -12.05 -1.77 -0.13
N ARG A 274 -11.96 -2.47 -1.27
CA ARG A 274 -12.98 -3.42 -1.73
C ARG A 274 -13.29 -4.54 -0.73
N PRO A 275 -12.33 -5.38 -0.29
CA PRO A 275 -12.60 -6.40 0.71
C PRO A 275 -13.00 -5.80 2.06
N ALA A 276 -12.48 -4.61 2.40
CA ALA A 276 -12.85 -3.91 3.64
C ALA A 276 -14.33 -3.46 3.64
N GLY A 277 -14.81 -2.92 2.52
CA GLY A 277 -16.22 -2.60 2.33
C GLY A 277 -17.12 -3.83 2.38
N LEU A 278 -16.70 -4.94 1.77
CA LEU A 278 -17.45 -6.21 1.83
C LEU A 278 -17.53 -6.77 3.26
N ALA A 279 -16.43 -6.73 4.02
CA ALA A 279 -16.43 -7.17 5.42
C ALA A 279 -17.37 -6.31 6.28
N LEU A 280 -17.37 -4.99 6.05
CA LEU A 280 -18.28 -4.06 6.72
C LEU A 280 -19.76 -4.33 6.41
N ASP A 281 -20.11 -4.56 5.14
CA ASP A 281 -21.47 -4.93 4.71
C ASP A 281 -21.92 -6.25 5.36
N ASN A 282 -21.06 -7.27 5.31
CA ASN A 282 -21.36 -8.59 5.87
C ASN A 282 -21.59 -8.51 7.38
N ALA A 283 -20.77 -7.75 8.10
CA ALA A 283 -20.94 -7.57 9.54
C ALA A 283 -22.24 -6.83 9.89
N ARG A 284 -22.64 -5.81 9.11
CA ARG A 284 -23.93 -5.13 9.29
C ARG A 284 -25.11 -6.07 9.07
N LEU A 285 -25.09 -6.83 7.97
CA LEU A 285 -26.13 -7.80 7.67
C LEU A 285 -26.24 -8.88 8.75
N TYR A 286 -25.10 -9.33 9.28
CA TYR A 286 -25.07 -10.30 10.37
C TYR A 286 -25.67 -9.74 11.67
N ARG A 287 -25.29 -8.51 12.07
CA ARG A 287 -25.87 -7.84 13.25
C ARG A 287 -27.37 -7.64 13.09
N ALA A 288 -27.84 -7.19 11.93
CA ALA A 288 -29.26 -7.03 11.64
C ALA A 288 -30.04 -8.36 11.74
N ALA A 289 -29.46 -9.45 11.23
CA ALA A 289 -30.06 -10.78 11.33
C ALA A 289 -30.10 -11.30 12.78
N GLN A 290 -29.06 -11.06 13.58
CA GLN A 290 -29.07 -11.39 15.01
C GLN A 290 -30.13 -10.62 15.78
N GLU A 291 -30.25 -9.32 15.51
CA GLU A 291 -31.25 -8.47 16.18
C GLU A 291 -32.68 -8.88 15.82
N ALA A 292 -32.94 -9.18 14.55
CA ALA A 292 -34.23 -9.71 14.12
C ALA A 292 -34.58 -11.05 14.79
N ASN A 293 -33.60 -11.94 14.96
CA ASN A 293 -33.82 -13.20 15.70
C ASN A 293 -34.11 -12.94 17.18
N ARG A 294 -33.39 -12.02 17.83
CA ARG A 294 -33.61 -11.66 19.23
C ARG A 294 -35.03 -11.12 19.46
N LEU A 295 -35.48 -10.19 18.61
CA LEU A 295 -36.83 -9.62 18.66
C LEU A 295 -37.91 -10.68 18.44
N LYS A 296 -37.69 -11.63 17.52
CA LYS A 296 -38.60 -12.75 17.30
C LYS A 296 -38.70 -13.65 18.53
N ASP A 297 -37.59 -13.99 19.16
CA ASP A 297 -37.57 -14.85 20.35
C ASP A 297 -38.24 -14.17 21.55
N GLU A 298 -38.02 -12.85 21.72
CA GLU A 298 -38.71 -12.04 22.72
C GLU A 298 -40.22 -11.99 22.49
N PHE A 299 -40.66 -11.75 21.24
CA PHE A 299 -42.07 -11.77 20.89
C PHE A 299 -42.72 -13.13 21.17
N LEU A 300 -42.06 -14.23 20.78
CA LEU A 300 -42.56 -15.59 21.03
C LEU A 300 -42.67 -15.88 22.53
N ALA A 301 -41.73 -15.40 23.35
CA ALA A 301 -41.78 -15.55 24.80
C ALA A 301 -42.97 -14.77 25.39
N THR A 302 -43.16 -13.51 25.00
CA THR A 302 -44.27 -12.67 25.48
C THR A 302 -45.62 -13.24 25.07
N VAL A 303 -45.82 -13.60 23.80
CA VAL A 303 -47.09 -14.19 23.33
C VAL A 303 -47.37 -15.52 24.03
N SER A 304 -46.36 -16.36 24.24
CA SER A 304 -46.53 -17.63 24.96
C SER A 304 -46.99 -17.41 26.40
N HIS A 305 -46.46 -16.38 27.08
CA HIS A 305 -46.85 -16.03 28.44
C HIS A 305 -48.29 -15.51 28.48
N GLU A 306 -48.64 -14.58 27.59
CA GLU A 306 -49.97 -13.98 27.50
C GLU A 306 -51.06 -14.97 27.07
N LEU A 307 -50.73 -15.99 26.27
CA LEU A 307 -51.67 -17.03 25.88
C LEU A 307 -51.86 -18.11 26.98
N ARG A 308 -50.84 -18.38 27.78
CA ARG A 308 -50.90 -19.42 28.83
C ARG A 308 -51.92 -19.06 29.91
N THR A 309 -52.01 -17.79 30.28
CA THR A 309 -52.93 -17.27 31.30
C THR A 309 -54.42 -17.51 30.97
N PRO A 310 -54.97 -17.05 29.83
CA PRO A 310 -56.36 -17.31 29.46
C PRO A 310 -56.61 -18.81 29.21
N LEU A 311 -55.63 -19.55 28.68
CA LEU A 311 -55.77 -20.98 28.44
C LEU A 311 -55.85 -21.78 29.75
N ALA A 312 -55.04 -21.42 30.75
CA ALA A 312 -55.12 -21.99 32.09
C ALA A 312 -56.47 -21.68 32.75
N ALA A 313 -56.98 -20.46 32.59
CA ALA A 313 -58.32 -20.10 33.06
C ALA A 313 -59.40 -20.96 32.38
N MET A 314 -59.40 -21.06 31.04
CA MET A 314 -60.35 -21.89 30.30
C MET A 314 -60.30 -23.37 30.73
N MET A 315 -59.10 -23.94 30.90
CA MET A 315 -58.93 -25.30 31.38
C MET A 315 -59.47 -25.51 32.80
N ALA A 316 -59.25 -24.55 33.70
CA ALA A 316 -59.79 -24.62 35.06
C ALA A 316 -61.33 -24.66 35.06
N TRP A 317 -61.97 -23.82 34.23
CA TRP A 317 -63.42 -23.82 34.05
C TRP A 317 -63.95 -25.12 33.45
N ILE A 318 -63.29 -25.67 32.42
CA ILE A 318 -63.67 -26.97 31.83
C ILE A 318 -63.55 -28.10 32.87
N ALA A 319 -62.48 -28.11 33.68
CA ALA A 319 -62.29 -29.11 34.72
C ALA A 319 -63.33 -29.02 35.84
N ALA A 320 -63.75 -27.81 36.21
CA ALA A 320 -64.82 -27.58 37.17
C ALA A 320 -66.18 -28.10 36.65
N LEU A 321 -66.50 -27.82 35.39
CA LEU A 321 -67.72 -28.32 34.74
C LEU A 321 -67.74 -29.86 34.64
N LYS A 322 -66.60 -30.50 34.30
CA LYS A 322 -66.50 -31.96 34.27
C LYS A 322 -66.75 -32.60 35.64
N ARG A 323 -66.21 -32.01 36.72
CA ARG A 323 -66.41 -32.52 38.08
C ARG A 323 -67.87 -32.45 38.52
N LYS A 324 -68.57 -31.35 38.19
CA LYS A 324 -69.99 -31.17 38.52
C LYS A 324 -70.89 -32.20 37.83
N LYS A 325 -70.50 -32.65 36.64
CA LYS A 325 -71.21 -33.65 35.82
C LYS A 325 -70.91 -35.11 36.20
N LEU A 326 -69.88 -35.36 37.01
CA LEU A 326 -69.50 -36.68 37.54
C LEU A 326 -70.05 -36.91 38.97
N SER A 327 -70.61 -35.88 39.59
CA SER A 327 -71.23 -35.91 40.92
C SER A 327 -72.77 -35.93 40.90
N GLU A 328 -73.37 -35.93 39.70
CA GLU A 328 -74.78 -36.23 39.42
C GLU A 328 -74.87 -37.65 38.82
#